data_AF-A0A7C6U8B1-F1
#
_entry.id   AF-A0A7C6U8B1-F1
#
_cell.length_a   1.000
_cell.length_b   1.000
_cell.length_c   1.000
_cell.angle_alpha   90.00
_cell.angle_beta   90.00
_cell.angle_gamma   90.00
#
_symmetry.space_group_name_H-M   'P 1'
#
loop_
_entity.id
_entity.type
_entity.pdbx_description
1 polymer ?
#
loop_
_entity_poly.entity_id
_entity_poly.type
_entity_poly.pdbx_seq_one_letter_code
_entity_poly.pdbx_strand_id
1 'polypeptide(L)'
;AGLQPRYFYEHFAGREALVEAVADEVRAELFDALVTSALGEGGDLEARLRAALTAFFGMIAADPSIHAIMRTDLAVIPGLERRRVESLDMVAELILRHGATDPGQVPVAGVAPRRVARFAAGGVNHLLESWLEHPEGTPGELAEQCTRLCLRLVESGGGQTPTV
;
A
#
# COMPACT_ATOMS: atom_id res chain seq x y z
N ALA A 1 21.84 -16.20 19.96
CA ALA A 1 21.68 -17.67 19.94
C ALA A 1 21.72 -18.11 18.47
N GLY A 2 22.66 -18.99 18.12
CA GLY A 2 22.90 -19.44 16.75
C GLY A 2 21.94 -20.55 16.34
N LEU A 3 21.20 -20.34 15.25
CA LEU A 3 20.37 -21.37 14.64
C LEU A 3 21.20 -22.10 13.58
N GLN A 4 21.30 -23.43 13.74
CA GLN A 4 22.00 -24.33 12.83
C GLN A 4 21.31 -24.30 11.45
N PRO A 5 22.02 -23.99 10.34
CA PRO A 5 21.44 -23.78 9.01
C PRO A 5 20.56 -24.93 8.47
N ARG A 6 20.69 -26.14 9.01
CA ARG A 6 19.94 -27.33 8.55
C ARG A 6 18.45 -27.31 8.90
N TYR A 7 18.02 -26.63 9.97
CA TYR A 7 16.59 -26.55 10.32
C TYR A 7 15.83 -25.48 9.53
N PHE A 8 16.53 -24.54 8.88
CA PHE A 8 15.92 -23.45 8.12
C PHE A 8 15.35 -23.91 6.75
N TYR A 9 15.83 -25.04 6.23
CA TYR A 9 15.45 -25.56 4.91
C TYR A 9 14.39 -26.68 4.95
N GLU A 10 14.00 -27.20 6.12
CA GLU A 10 13.00 -28.28 6.21
C GLU A 10 11.56 -27.80 6.04
N HIS A 11 11.29 -26.50 6.18
CA HIS A 11 9.95 -25.91 6.05
C HIS A 11 9.66 -25.28 4.68
N PHE A 12 10.70 -25.07 3.85
CA PHE A 12 10.56 -24.36 2.58
C PHE A 12 11.26 -25.13 1.47
N ALA A 13 10.62 -25.22 0.30
CA ALA A 13 11.12 -25.92 -0.88
C ALA A 13 12.41 -25.31 -1.50
N GLY A 14 12.95 -24.25 -0.90
CA GLY A 14 14.14 -23.54 -1.33
C GLY A 14 14.23 -22.14 -0.70
N ARG A 15 15.33 -21.44 -0.97
CA ARG A 15 15.55 -20.05 -0.52
C ARG A 15 14.50 -19.11 -1.11
N GLU A 16 14.06 -19.37 -2.32
CA GLU A 16 13.03 -18.61 -3.03
C GLU A 16 11.68 -18.69 -2.32
N ALA A 17 11.28 -19.90 -1.89
CA ALA A 17 10.04 -20.11 -1.14
C ALA A 17 10.08 -19.45 0.25
N LEU A 18 11.26 -19.41 0.88
CA LEU A 18 11.47 -18.68 2.13
C LEU A 18 11.34 -17.16 1.93
N VAL A 19 12.00 -16.61 0.91
CA VAL A 19 11.92 -15.16 0.60
C VAL A 19 10.49 -14.75 0.28
N GLU A 20 9.76 -15.59 -0.46
CA GLU A 20 8.34 -15.36 -0.75
C GLU A 20 7.49 -15.34 0.53
N ALA A 21 7.66 -16.33 1.42
CA ALA A 21 6.91 -16.38 2.67
C ALA A 21 7.18 -15.17 3.57
N VAL A 22 8.43 -14.74 3.69
CA VAL A 22 8.80 -13.54 4.45
C VAL A 22 8.20 -12.28 3.82
N ALA A 23 8.26 -12.15 2.49
CA ALA A 23 7.67 -11.01 1.80
C ALA A 23 6.15 -10.95 1.98
N ASP A 24 5.47 -12.10 1.95
CA ASP A 24 4.03 -12.19 2.17
C ASP A 24 3.64 -11.84 3.61
N GLU A 25 4.43 -12.27 4.60
CA GLU A 25 4.24 -11.92 6.03
C GLU A 25 4.41 -10.41 6.27
N VAL A 26 5.52 -9.83 5.81
CA VAL A 26 5.78 -8.38 5.92
C VAL A 26 4.68 -7.57 5.22
N ARG A 27 4.21 -8.05 4.06
CA ARG A 27 3.11 -7.43 3.33
C ARG A 27 1.83 -7.46 4.17
N ALA A 28 1.48 -8.59 4.75
CA ALA A 28 0.30 -8.73 5.59
C ALA A 28 0.34 -7.81 6.83
N GLU A 29 1.49 -7.71 7.49
CA GLU A 29 1.68 -6.82 8.65
C GLU A 29 1.49 -5.34 8.27
N LEU A 30 2.09 -4.90 7.17
CA LEU A 30 1.91 -3.54 6.66
C LEU A 30 0.44 -3.22 6.35
N PHE A 31 -0.26 -4.18 5.74
CA PHE A 31 -1.67 -4.02 5.43
C PHE A 31 -2.54 -3.96 6.68
N ASP A 32 -2.29 -4.83 7.65
CA ASP A 32 -3.02 -4.84 8.91
C ASP A 32 -2.84 -3.53 9.68
N ALA A 33 -1.61 -3.01 9.73
CA ALA A 33 -1.32 -1.72 10.34
C ALA A 33 -2.01 -0.56 9.62
N LEU A 34 -2.05 -0.57 8.28
CA LEU A 34 -2.75 0.44 7.48
C LEU A 34 -4.25 0.43 7.76
N VAL A 35 -4.88 -0.74 7.71
CA VAL A 35 -6.32 -0.91 7.96
C VAL A 35 -6.67 -0.57 9.40
N THR A 36 -5.91 -1.08 10.37
CA THR A 36 -6.13 -0.81 11.80
C THR A 36 -6.01 0.68 12.10
N SER A 37 -5.04 1.37 11.50
CA SER A 37 -4.88 2.82 11.68
C SER A 37 -6.04 3.60 11.06
N ALA A 38 -6.49 3.23 9.86
CA ALA A 38 -7.64 3.86 9.22
C ALA A 38 -8.96 3.63 9.99
N LEU A 39 -9.18 2.42 10.53
CA LEU A 39 -10.40 2.08 11.26
C LEU A 39 -10.40 2.60 12.70
N GLY A 40 -9.22 2.74 13.31
CA GLY A 40 -9.05 3.35 14.63
C GLY A 40 -9.23 4.87 14.61
N GLU A 41 -9.00 5.52 13.45
CA GLU A 41 -9.22 6.94 13.27
C GLU A 41 -10.72 7.23 13.04
N GLY A 42 -11.32 7.98 13.96
CA GLY A 42 -12.65 8.55 13.75
C GLY A 42 -12.62 9.70 12.73
N GLY A 43 -13.80 10.11 12.24
CA GLY A 43 -13.91 11.25 11.32
C GLY A 43 -14.15 10.84 9.87
N ASP A 44 -13.85 11.75 8.95
CA ASP A 44 -14.13 11.61 7.52
C ASP A 44 -13.05 10.81 6.77
N LEU A 45 -13.26 10.62 5.47
CA LEU A 45 -12.33 9.90 4.59
C LEU A 45 -10.91 10.49 4.61
N GLU A 46 -10.77 11.81 4.74
CA GLU A 46 -9.48 12.49 4.80
C GLU A 46 -8.70 12.08 6.05
N ALA A 47 -9.34 12.16 7.23
CA ALA A 47 -8.72 11.76 8.48
C ALA A 47 -8.25 10.30 8.46
N ARG A 48 -9.11 9.38 8.00
CA ARG A 48 -8.80 7.95 7.92
C ARG A 48 -7.65 7.66 6.95
N LEU A 49 -7.64 8.30 5.78
CA LEU A 49 -6.58 8.12 4.78
C LEU A 49 -5.23 8.67 5.29
N ARG A 50 -5.25 9.83 5.94
CA ARG A 50 -4.07 10.43 6.56
C ARG A 50 -3.48 9.53 7.65
N ALA A 51 -4.33 8.96 8.50
CA ALA A 51 -3.89 8.02 9.55
C ALA A 51 -3.24 6.76 8.96
N ALA A 52 -3.88 6.14 7.96
CA ALA A 52 -3.33 4.99 7.24
C ALA A 52 -1.95 5.27 6.63
N LEU A 53 -1.82 6.37 5.87
CA LEU A 53 -0.57 6.73 5.21
C LEU A 53 0.53 7.11 6.22
N THR A 54 0.16 7.77 7.33
CA THR A 54 1.12 8.11 8.39
C THR A 54 1.69 6.85 9.03
N ALA A 55 0.84 5.87 9.35
CA ALA A 55 1.29 4.59 9.89
C ALA A 55 2.19 3.83 8.90
N PHE A 56 1.76 3.76 7.64
CA PHE A 56 2.49 3.08 6.57
C PHE A 56 3.89 3.67 6.36
N PHE A 57 3.98 4.99 6.16
CA PHE A 57 5.27 5.65 5.99
C PHE A 57 6.10 5.64 7.27
N GLY A 58 5.48 5.72 8.44
CA GLY A 58 6.15 5.62 9.73
C GLY A 58 6.86 4.28 9.94
N MET A 59 6.21 3.17 9.62
CA MET A 59 6.81 1.84 9.70
C MET A 59 8.00 1.70 8.76
N ILE A 60 7.85 2.14 7.50
CA ILE A 60 8.91 2.06 6.49
C ILE A 60 10.09 2.99 6.82
N ALA A 61 9.82 4.16 7.39
CA ALA A 61 10.87 5.07 7.85
C ALA A 61 11.63 4.51 9.06
N ALA A 62 10.95 3.78 9.94
CA ALA A 62 11.56 3.13 11.11
C ALA A 62 12.43 1.93 10.70
N ASP A 63 12.02 1.20 9.67
CA ASP A 63 12.80 0.11 9.08
C ASP A 63 12.75 0.12 7.55
N PRO A 64 13.74 0.77 6.88
CA PRO A 64 13.82 0.80 5.43
C PRO A 64 13.98 -0.58 4.78
N SER A 65 14.38 -1.60 5.55
CA SER A 65 14.47 -2.97 5.05
C SER A 65 13.10 -3.55 4.72
N ILE A 66 12.02 -3.04 5.32
CA ILE A 66 10.63 -3.39 4.97
C ILE A 66 10.34 -3.05 3.51
N HIS A 67 10.62 -1.81 3.11
CA HIS A 67 10.43 -1.39 1.72
C HIS A 67 11.39 -2.12 0.79
N ALA A 68 12.62 -2.40 1.24
CA ALA A 68 13.52 -3.25 0.51
C ALA A 68 12.90 -4.64 0.30
N ILE A 69 12.35 -5.32 1.32
CA ILE A 69 11.69 -6.63 1.23
C ILE A 69 10.49 -6.59 0.28
N MET A 70 9.65 -5.57 0.38
CA MET A 70 8.54 -5.36 -0.57
C MET A 70 9.03 -5.23 -2.02
N ARG A 71 10.19 -4.60 -2.22
CA ARG A 71 10.85 -4.47 -3.53
C ARG A 71 11.71 -5.69 -3.90
N THR A 72 12.16 -6.46 -2.90
CA THR A 72 13.05 -7.63 -3.02
C THR A 72 12.31 -8.83 -3.61
N ASP A 73 11.10 -8.63 -4.14
CA ASP A 73 10.47 -9.49 -5.13
C ASP A 73 11.50 -9.99 -6.16
N LEU A 74 12.08 -11.16 -5.87
CA LEU A 74 12.54 -12.21 -6.76
C LEU A 74 13.29 -11.73 -8.01
N ALA A 75 14.42 -11.04 -7.83
CA ALA A 75 15.33 -10.59 -8.90
C ALA A 75 15.93 -11.69 -9.81
N VAL A 76 15.34 -12.89 -9.87
CA VAL A 76 15.74 -14.01 -10.73
C VAL A 76 14.57 -14.59 -11.56
N ILE A 77 13.33 -14.12 -11.42
CA ILE A 77 12.15 -14.80 -12.05
C ILE A 77 11.38 -13.88 -13.03
N PRO A 78 11.10 -14.31 -14.28
CA PRO A 78 10.18 -13.63 -15.20
C PRO A 78 8.77 -13.53 -14.60
N GLY A 79 8.20 -12.32 -14.50
CA GLY A 79 6.85 -12.10 -13.94
C GLY A 79 6.71 -10.92 -12.96
N LEU A 80 7.81 -10.21 -12.69
CA LEU A 80 7.93 -9.17 -11.67
C LEU A 80 6.98 -7.97 -11.82
N GLU A 81 6.72 -7.51 -13.04
CA GLU A 81 5.70 -6.48 -13.28
C GLU A 81 4.30 -6.96 -12.87
N ARG A 82 4.03 -8.26 -12.98
CA ARG A 82 2.74 -8.83 -12.59
C ARG A 82 2.54 -8.75 -11.07
N ARG A 83 3.55 -9.10 -10.27
CA ARG A 83 3.46 -9.10 -8.79
C ARG A 83 3.37 -7.68 -8.22
N ARG A 84 4.08 -6.73 -8.85
CA ARG A 84 3.96 -5.29 -8.55
C ARG A 84 2.55 -4.78 -8.86
N VAL A 85 2.01 -5.13 -10.03
CA VAL A 85 0.64 -4.78 -10.41
C VAL A 85 -0.39 -5.45 -9.49
N GLU A 86 -0.19 -6.71 -9.12
CA GLU A 86 -1.08 -7.44 -8.19
C GLU A 86 -1.10 -6.81 -6.78
N SER A 87 0.06 -6.38 -6.27
CA SER A 87 0.15 -5.68 -4.99
C SER A 87 -0.59 -4.34 -5.03
N LEU A 88 -0.40 -3.56 -6.09
CA LEU A 88 -1.13 -2.28 -6.28
C LEU A 88 -2.63 -2.50 -6.49
N ASP A 89 -3.02 -3.58 -7.15
CA ASP A 89 -4.42 -3.96 -7.33
C ASP A 89 -5.07 -4.35 -6.01
N MET A 90 -4.34 -5.04 -5.14
CA MET A 90 -4.80 -5.38 -3.79
C MET A 90 -4.99 -4.12 -2.94
N VAL A 91 -4.03 -3.18 -2.98
CA VAL A 91 -4.17 -1.87 -2.32
C VAL A 91 -5.40 -1.13 -2.86
N ALA A 92 -5.58 -1.08 -4.18
CA ALA A 92 -6.71 -0.40 -4.81
C ALA A 92 -8.06 -1.00 -4.41
N GLU A 93 -8.15 -2.33 -4.32
CA GLU A 93 -9.35 -3.02 -3.86
C GLU A 93 -9.66 -2.71 -2.39
N LEU A 94 -8.65 -2.61 -1.53
CA LEU A 94 -8.83 -2.20 -0.14
C LEU A 94 -9.31 -0.75 -0.01
N ILE A 95 -8.76 0.17 -0.80
CA ILE A 95 -9.25 1.56 -0.87
C ILE A 95 -10.74 1.57 -1.24
N LEU A 96 -11.16 0.76 -2.20
CA LEU A 96 -12.58 0.69 -2.60
C LEU A 96 -13.48 0.06 -1.53
N ARG A 97 -12.98 -0.97 -0.81
CA ARG A 97 -13.72 -1.66 0.25
C ARG A 97 -13.89 -0.80 1.50
N HIS A 98 -12.84 -0.09 1.89
CA HIS A 98 -12.83 0.68 3.14
C HIS A 98 -13.17 2.16 2.93
N GLY A 99 -13.01 2.71 1.72
CA GLY A 99 -13.30 4.12 1.43
C GLY A 99 -14.78 4.51 1.48
N ALA A 100 -15.70 3.55 1.35
CA ALA A 100 -17.15 3.78 1.40
C ALA A 100 -17.75 3.43 2.78
N THR A 101 -17.13 3.87 3.87
CA THR A 101 -17.64 3.61 5.23
C THR A 101 -18.59 4.68 5.75
N ASP A 102 -18.75 5.81 5.08
CA ASP A 102 -19.63 6.87 5.55
C ASP A 102 -21.12 6.56 5.24
N PRO A 103 -22.03 6.72 6.22
CA PRO A 103 -23.45 6.48 6.01
C PRO A 103 -24.00 7.35 4.87
N GLY A 104 -24.31 6.73 3.73
CA GLY A 104 -24.85 7.40 2.54
C GLY A 104 -23.94 7.42 1.32
N GLN A 105 -22.67 7.01 1.44
CA GLN A 105 -21.81 6.77 0.27
C GLN A 105 -22.03 5.34 -0.24
N VAL A 106 -22.59 5.22 -1.44
CA VAL A 106 -22.69 3.93 -2.14
C VAL A 106 -21.28 3.51 -2.56
N PRO A 107 -20.85 2.25 -2.32
CA PRO A 107 -19.60 1.74 -2.85
C PRO A 107 -19.51 2.00 -4.34
N VAL A 108 -18.53 2.80 -4.77
CA VAL A 108 -18.44 3.21 -6.18
C VAL A 108 -17.93 2.02 -6.98
N ALA A 109 -18.85 1.26 -7.56
CA ALA A 109 -18.56 0.12 -8.42
C ALA A 109 -18.35 0.57 -9.87
N GLY A 110 -17.23 0.20 -10.48
CA GLY A 110 -16.96 0.48 -11.90
C GLY A 110 -15.48 0.52 -12.26
N VAL A 111 -15.20 0.61 -13.56
CA VAL A 111 -13.82 0.66 -14.06
C VAL A 111 -13.11 1.98 -13.72
N ALA A 112 -13.85 3.10 -13.66
CA ALA A 112 -13.30 4.40 -13.32
C ALA A 112 -12.77 4.47 -11.87
N PRO A 113 -13.54 4.08 -10.82
CA PRO A 113 -13.05 4.01 -9.44
C PRO A 113 -11.84 3.11 -9.27
N ARG A 114 -11.83 1.93 -9.92
CA ARG A 114 -10.66 1.03 -9.91
C ARG A 114 -9.41 1.65 -10.51
N ARG A 115 -9.54 2.40 -11.61
CA ARG A 115 -8.41 3.12 -12.22
C ARG A 115 -7.91 4.26 -11.33
N VAL A 116 -8.81 5.01 -10.70
CA VAL A 116 -8.44 6.08 -9.75
C VAL A 116 -7.70 5.49 -8.55
N ALA A 117 -8.20 4.40 -7.96
CA ALA A 117 -7.56 3.73 -6.84
C ALA A 117 -6.17 3.17 -7.20
N ARG A 118 -6.01 2.57 -8.38
CA ARG A 118 -4.69 2.13 -8.90
C ARG A 118 -3.73 3.29 -9.12
N PHE A 119 -4.21 4.39 -9.69
CA PHE A 119 -3.40 5.59 -9.90
C PHE A 119 -2.93 6.18 -8.58
N ALA A 120 -3.83 6.28 -7.59
CA ALA A 120 -3.49 6.72 -6.25
C ALA A 120 -2.44 5.79 -5.60
N ALA A 121 -2.67 4.48 -5.60
CA ALA A 121 -1.73 3.50 -5.03
C ALA A 121 -0.34 3.57 -5.70
N GLY A 122 -0.29 3.65 -7.04
CA GLY A 122 0.96 3.78 -7.78
C GLY A 122 1.69 5.09 -7.51
N GLY A 123 0.96 6.22 -7.44
CA GLY A 123 1.52 7.52 -7.13
C GLY A 123 2.09 7.60 -5.71
N VAL A 124 1.37 7.06 -4.73
CA VAL A 124 1.82 6.97 -3.33
C VAL A 124 3.11 6.14 -3.22
N ASN A 125 3.15 4.97 -3.88
CA ASN A 125 4.35 4.12 -3.91
C ASN A 125 5.55 4.86 -4.50
N HIS A 126 5.36 5.57 -5.63
CA HIS A 126 6.44 6.32 -6.27
C HIS A 126 6.96 7.48 -5.41
N LEU A 127 6.07 8.20 -4.73
CA LEU A 127 6.47 9.28 -3.82
C LEU A 127 7.23 8.75 -2.60
N LEU A 128 6.83 7.60 -2.07
CA LEU A 128 7.57 6.92 -1.01
C LEU A 128 8.98 6.52 -1.48
N GLU A 129 9.10 5.90 -2.65
CA GLU A 129 10.40 5.52 -3.24
C GLU A 129 11.32 6.74 -3.36
N SER A 130 10.81 7.84 -3.92
CA SER A 130 11.56 9.09 -4.05
C SER A 130 11.98 9.65 -2.69
N TRP A 131 11.10 9.60 -1.69
CA TRP A 131 11.38 10.09 -0.34
C TRP A 131 12.42 9.21 0.38
N LEU A 132 12.42 7.90 0.17
CA LEU A 132 13.44 7.01 0.74
C LEU A 132 14.83 7.25 0.14
N GLU A 133 14.91 7.60 -1.14
CA GLU A 133 16.16 7.96 -1.79
C GLU A 133 16.66 9.34 -1.34
N HIS A 134 15.75 10.30 -1.17
CA HIS A 134 16.05 11.67 -0.77
C HIS A 134 15.05 12.14 0.29
N PRO A 135 15.29 11.82 1.59
CA PRO A 135 14.35 12.15 2.64
C PRO A 135 14.23 13.65 2.84
N GLU A 136 13.09 14.20 2.45
CA GLU A 136 12.71 15.59 2.68
C GLU A 136 11.50 15.64 3.61
N GLY A 137 11.63 16.33 4.73
CA GLY A 137 10.58 16.38 5.75
C GLY A 137 10.39 15.06 6.50
N THR A 138 9.27 14.97 7.21
CA THR A 138 8.89 13.83 8.04
C THR A 138 7.93 12.87 7.30
N PRO A 139 7.83 11.60 7.73
CA PRO A 139 6.83 10.67 7.19
C PRO A 139 5.39 11.20 7.28
N GLY A 140 5.08 11.97 8.33
CA GLY A 140 3.78 12.61 8.50
C GLY A 140 3.51 13.71 7.47
N GLU A 141 4.52 14.50 7.11
CA GLU A 141 4.40 15.52 6.05
C GLU A 141 4.22 14.87 4.67
N LEU A 142 4.87 13.74 4.41
CA LEU A 142 4.63 12.95 3.20
C LEU A 142 3.21 12.38 3.18
N ALA A 143 2.72 11.85 4.30
CA ALA A 143 1.36 11.32 4.45
C ALA A 143 0.30 12.39 4.18
N GLU A 144 0.48 13.59 4.71
CA GLU A 144 -0.40 14.74 4.48
C GLU A 144 -0.49 15.10 2.99
N GLN A 145 0.66 15.21 2.32
CA GLN A 145 0.72 15.52 0.89
C GLN A 145 0.04 14.44 0.04
N CYS A 146 0.36 13.17 0.29
CA CYS A 146 -0.24 12.03 -0.41
C CYS A 146 -1.76 11.96 -0.20
N THR A 147 -2.25 12.23 1.03
CA THR A 147 -3.68 12.28 1.35
C THR A 147 -4.39 13.32 0.49
N ARG A 148 -3.88 14.55 0.48
CA ARG A 148 -4.46 15.64 -0.32
C ARG A 148 -4.49 15.33 -1.82
N LEU A 149 -3.44 14.70 -2.35
CA LEU A 149 -3.39 14.31 -3.77
C LEU A 149 -4.43 13.22 -4.08
N CYS A 150 -4.57 12.21 -3.22
CA CYS A 150 -5.55 11.14 -3.39
C CYS A 150 -6.99 11.67 -3.35
N LEU A 151 -7.32 12.58 -2.43
CA LEU A 151 -8.68 13.14 -2.33
C LEU A 151 -9.06 13.93 -3.60
N ARG A 152 -8.15 14.74 -4.12
CA ARG A 152 -8.36 15.47 -5.40
C ARG A 152 -8.63 14.53 -6.57
N LEU A 153 -7.96 13.37 -6.60
CA LEU A 153 -8.19 12.36 -7.63
C LEU A 153 -9.59 11.75 -7.52
N VAL A 154 -10.06 11.48 -6.31
CA VAL A 154 -11.42 10.98 -6.05
C VAL A 154 -12.48 12.00 -6.46
N GLU A 155 -12.29 13.27 -6.11
CA GLU A 155 -13.19 14.38 -6.50
C GLU A 155 -13.27 14.54 -8.02
N SER A 156 -12.13 14.47 -8.71
CA SER A 156 -12.08 14.59 -10.18
C SER A 156 -12.65 13.38 -10.93
N GLY A 157 -12.60 12.18 -10.33
CA GLY A 157 -13.14 10.96 -10.91
C GLY A 157 -14.65 10.78 -10.72
N GLY A 158 -15.26 11.53 -9.81
CA GLY A 158 -16.71 11.57 -9.58
C GLY A 158 -17.47 12.50 -10.54
N GLY A 159 -16.76 13.32 -11.33
CA GLY A 159 -17.34 14.23 -12.30
C GLY A 159 -17.28 13.71 -13.73
N GLN A 160 -18.43 13.76 -14.41
CA GLN A 160 -18.62 13.64 -15.86
C GLN A 160 -18.84 12.22 -16.43
N THR A 161 -20.10 11.78 -16.43
CA THR A 161 -20.64 11.05 -17.58
C THR A 161 -20.98 12.09 -18.65
N PRO A 162 -20.39 12.06 -19.86
CA PRO A 162 -20.84 12.92 -20.94
C PRO A 162 -22.18 12.37 -21.42
N THR A 163 -23.25 13.13 -21.18
CA THR A 163 -24.53 12.91 -21.86
C THR A 163 -24.31 13.22 -23.34
N VAL A 164 -24.47 12.21 -24.18
CA VAL A 164 -24.54 12.32 -25.64
C VAL A 164 -25.81 13.06 -26.04
#